data_AF-A0A7W1CQB3-F1
#
_entry.id   AF-A0A7W1CQB3-F1
#
_cell.length_a   1.000
_cell.length_b   1.000
_cell.length_c   1.000
_cell.angle_alpha   90.00
_cell.angle_beta   90.00
_cell.angle_gamma   90.00
#
_symmetry.space_group_name_H-M   'P 1'
#
loop_
_entity.id
_entity.type
_entity.pdbx_description
1 polymer ?
#
loop_
_entity_poly.entity_id
_entity_poly.type
_entity_poly.pdbx_seq_one_letter_code
_entity_poly.pdbx_strand_id
1 'polypeptide(L)'
;MTNPLRVDRPADTADDEQSTARAVEVAEALLRVADSGTSWRERRRADRLGPLLADPDGRELLFALTDEVLRTPSPARSMAQLRRIVDAGLPAALPAADRVA
;
A
#
# COMPACT_ATOMS: atom_id res chain seq x y z
N MET A 1 48.11 1.44 16.44
CA MET A 1 46.75 1.68 16.99
C MET A 1 45.75 1.05 16.02
N THR A 2 45.44 -0.23 16.24
CA THR A 2 44.54 -1.01 15.38
C THR A 2 43.13 -0.87 15.91
N ASN A 3 42.24 -0.30 15.10
CA ASN A 3 40.80 -0.28 15.35
C ASN A 3 40.21 -1.67 15.03
N PRO A 4 39.62 -2.40 15.99
CA PRO A 4 39.02 -3.70 15.72
C PRO A 4 37.58 -3.47 15.22
N LEU A 5 37.43 -3.12 13.95
CA LEU A 5 36.12 -3.13 13.32
C LEU A 5 35.67 -4.58 13.11
N ARG A 6 34.83 -5.00 14.06
CA ARG A 6 33.64 -5.83 13.88
C ARG A 6 33.87 -7.10 13.06
N VAL A 7 34.22 -8.15 13.80
CA VAL A 7 34.05 -9.54 13.36
C VAL A 7 32.56 -9.71 13.01
N ASP A 8 32.24 -9.89 11.74
CA ASP A 8 31.00 -10.53 11.31
C ASP A 8 30.95 -11.90 11.98
N ARG A 9 30.22 -11.98 13.09
CA ARG A 9 30.05 -13.23 13.83
C ARG A 9 28.87 -13.95 13.18
N PRO A 10 29.01 -15.21 12.74
CA PRO A 10 27.93 -15.99 12.14
C PRO A 10 26.70 -16.18 13.05
N ALA A 11 26.80 -15.79 14.33
CA ALA A 11 25.69 -15.76 15.27
C ALA A 11 24.72 -14.58 15.06
N ASP A 12 25.18 -13.41 14.57
CA ASP A 12 24.28 -12.27 14.29
C ASP A 12 23.37 -12.58 13.10
N THR A 13 23.91 -13.21 12.05
CA THR A 13 23.13 -13.61 10.87
C THR A 13 22.17 -14.77 11.18
N ALA A 14 22.59 -15.73 12.00
CA ALA A 14 21.70 -16.82 12.43
C ALA A 14 20.56 -16.32 13.34
N ASP A 15 20.81 -15.33 14.19
CA ASP A 15 19.79 -14.67 15.02
C ASP A 15 18.85 -13.80 14.16
N ASP A 16 19.38 -13.10 13.16
CA ASP A 16 18.60 -12.35 12.17
C ASP A 16 17.70 -13.26 11.32
N GLU A 17 18.22 -14.39 10.84
CA GLU A 17 17.45 -15.39 10.11
C GLU A 17 16.34 -15.99 10.97
N GLN A 18 16.64 -16.31 12.23
CA GLN A 18 15.68 -16.89 13.17
C GLN A 18 14.61 -15.87 13.59
N SER A 19 14.99 -14.61 13.77
CA SER A 19 14.08 -13.48 14.01
C SER A 19 13.19 -13.21 12.79
N THR A 20 13.75 -13.29 11.58
CA THR A 20 13.00 -13.13 10.33
C THR A 20 11.99 -14.25 10.16
N ALA A 21 12.39 -15.51 10.37
CA ALA A 21 11.48 -16.66 10.30
C ALA A 21 10.31 -16.51 11.28
N ARG A 22 10.61 -16.11 12.52
CA ARG A 22 9.58 -15.89 13.54
C ARG A 22 8.66 -14.72 13.20
N ALA A 23 9.19 -13.65 12.60
CA ALA A 23 8.39 -12.53 12.12
C ALA A 23 7.42 -12.96 10.99
N VAL A 24 7.89 -13.79 10.06
CA VAL A 24 7.05 -14.37 9.00
C VAL A 24 5.94 -15.24 9.60
N GLU A 25 6.26 -16.15 10.53
CA GLU A 25 5.25 -17.00 11.18
C GLU A 25 4.16 -16.17 11.88
N VAL A 26 4.55 -15.11 12.60
CA VAL A 26 3.62 -14.19 13.26
C VAL A 26 2.77 -13.45 12.22
N ALA A 27 3.39 -12.93 11.16
CA ALA A 27 2.67 -12.25 10.09
C ALA A 27 1.64 -13.17 9.40
N GLU A 28 1.98 -14.43 9.14
CA GLU A 28 1.06 -15.42 8.58
C GLU A 28 -0.10 -15.74 9.53
N ALA A 29 0.16 -15.86 10.83
CA ALA A 29 -0.90 -16.05 11.82
C ALA A 29 -1.86 -14.86 11.85
N LEU A 30 -1.32 -13.64 11.86
CA LEU A 30 -2.11 -12.41 11.82
C LEU A 30 -2.94 -12.31 10.54
N LEU A 31 -2.35 -12.61 9.38
CA LEU A 31 -3.04 -12.57 8.09
C LEU A 31 -4.20 -13.57 8.05
N ARG A 32 -4.00 -14.81 8.51
CA ARG A 32 -5.07 -15.81 8.58
C ARG A 32 -6.24 -15.35 9.45
N VAL A 33 -5.95 -14.74 10.60
CA VAL A 33 -6.98 -14.21 11.49
C VAL A 33 -7.73 -13.06 10.82
N ALA A 34 -7.02 -12.12 10.21
CA ALA A 34 -7.64 -11.01 9.47
C ALA A 34 -8.54 -11.51 8.32
N ASP A 35 -8.11 -12.53 7.58
CA ASP A 35 -8.86 -13.06 6.44
C ASP A 35 -10.09 -13.89 6.82
N SER A 36 -10.09 -14.52 8.00
CA SER A 36 -11.16 -15.42 8.44
C SER A 36 -12.54 -14.74 8.55
N GLY A 37 -12.57 -13.43 8.80
CA GLY A 37 -13.79 -12.62 8.86
C GLY A 37 -14.08 -11.83 7.60
N THR A 38 -13.19 -11.85 6.61
CA THR A 38 -13.27 -10.95 5.45
C THR A 38 -14.36 -11.40 4.49
N SER A 39 -15.35 -10.54 4.29
CA SER A 39 -16.46 -10.76 3.36
C SER A 39 -16.01 -10.67 1.90
N TRP A 40 -16.80 -11.26 0.99
CA TRP A 40 -16.60 -11.13 -0.46
C TRP A 40 -16.54 -9.68 -0.95
N ARG A 41 -17.31 -8.78 -0.32
CA ARG A 41 -17.32 -7.35 -0.67
C ARG A 41 -16.06 -6.63 -0.24
N GLU A 42 -15.43 -7.07 0.84
CA GLU A 42 -14.14 -6.53 1.30
C GLU A 42 -13.01 -7.04 0.44
N ARG A 43 -12.98 -8.35 0.11
CA ARG A 43 -12.01 -8.92 -0.84
C ARG A 43 -12.04 -8.20 -2.18
N ARG A 44 -13.23 -8.03 -2.77
CA ARG A 44 -13.37 -7.31 -4.04
C ARG A 44 -12.90 -5.84 -3.97
N ARG A 45 -13.06 -5.17 -2.83
CA ARG A 45 -12.54 -3.81 -2.63
C ARG A 45 -11.02 -3.80 -2.50
N ALA A 46 -10.44 -4.76 -1.78
CA ALA A 46 -9.00 -4.93 -1.67
C ALA A 46 -8.37 -5.26 -3.03
N ASP A 47 -8.95 -6.17 -3.80
CA ASP A 47 -8.49 -6.55 -5.15
C ASP A 47 -8.49 -5.37 -6.12
N ARG A 48 -9.39 -4.40 -5.92
CA ARG A 48 -9.45 -3.17 -6.73
C ARG A 48 -8.35 -2.17 -6.34
N LEU A 49 -8.05 -2.05 -5.05
CA LEU A 49 -7.03 -1.12 -4.54
C LEU A 49 -5.61 -1.67 -4.66
N GLY A 50 -5.44 -3.00 -4.59
CA GLY A 50 -4.13 -3.66 -4.62
C GLY A 50 -3.28 -3.25 -5.83
N PRO A 51 -3.80 -3.34 -7.07
CA PRO A 51 -3.08 -2.91 -8.27
C PRO A 51 -2.70 -1.43 -8.25
N LEU A 52 -3.54 -0.56 -7.69
CA LEU A 52 -3.24 0.87 -7.56
C LEU A 52 -2.15 1.14 -6.52
N LEU A 53 -2.12 0.39 -5.42
CA LEU A 53 -1.08 0.53 -4.40
C LEU A 53 0.27 -0.02 -4.85
N ALA A 54 0.26 -1.04 -5.72
CA ALA A 54 1.46 -1.65 -6.29
C ALA A 54 2.10 -0.80 -7.41
N ASP A 55 1.35 0.13 -8.00
CA ASP A 55 1.78 1.02 -9.06
C ASP A 55 2.18 2.40 -8.48
N PRO A 56 3.37 2.94 -8.79
CA PRO A 56 3.80 4.25 -8.26
C PRO A 56 2.81 5.38 -8.57
N ASP A 57 2.33 5.45 -9.81
CA ASP A 57 1.39 6.48 -10.28
C ASP A 57 0.00 6.25 -9.67
N GLY A 58 -0.43 4.98 -9.57
CA GLY A 58 -1.63 4.56 -8.85
C GLY A 58 -1.65 5.01 -7.39
N ARG A 59 -0.52 4.88 -6.69
CA ARG A 59 -0.39 5.28 -5.30
C ARG A 59 -0.40 6.82 -5.15
N GLU A 60 0.24 7.53 -6.06
CA GLU A 60 0.19 9.00 -6.09
C GLU A 60 -1.25 9.50 -6.30
N LEU A 61 -1.98 8.90 -7.24
CA LEU A 61 -3.40 9.20 -7.44
C LEU A 61 -4.21 8.96 -6.16
N LEU A 62 -4.03 7.81 -5.50
CA LEU A 62 -4.74 7.48 -4.26
C LEU A 62 -4.49 8.54 -3.18
N PHE A 63 -3.24 8.95 -2.99
CA PHE A 63 -2.90 9.98 -2.02
C PHE A 63 -3.50 11.34 -2.37
N ALA A 64 -3.44 11.76 -3.64
CA ALA A 64 -4.06 13.00 -4.09
C ALA A 64 -5.59 13.00 -3.84
N LEU A 65 -6.27 11.88 -4.11
CA LEU A 65 -7.70 11.74 -3.82
C LEU A 65 -7.98 11.83 -2.31
N THR A 66 -7.22 11.14 -1.47
CA THR A 66 -7.48 11.12 -0.02
C THR A 66 -7.14 12.44 0.66
N ASP A 67 -6.04 13.08 0.27
CA ASP A 67 -5.57 14.28 0.96
C ASP A 67 -6.10 15.57 0.34
N GLU A 68 -6.29 15.64 -0.98
CA GLU A 68 -6.78 16.87 -1.62
C GLU A 68 -8.29 16.88 -1.80
N VAL A 69 -8.89 15.76 -2.25
CA VAL A 69 -10.31 15.72 -2.62
C VAL A 69 -11.20 15.40 -1.41
N LEU A 70 -10.92 14.30 -0.70
CA LEU A 70 -11.76 13.84 0.42
C LEU A 70 -11.63 14.70 1.68
N ARG A 71 -10.50 15.41 1.83
CA ARG A 71 -10.24 16.30 2.96
C ARG A 71 -10.78 17.72 2.75
N THR A 72 -11.25 18.06 1.54
CA THR A 72 -11.78 19.38 1.22
C THR A 72 -13.25 19.50 1.60
N PRO A 73 -13.64 20.39 2.55
CA PRO A 73 -15.02 20.46 3.05
C PRO A 73 -16.04 20.99 2.05
N SER A 74 -15.59 21.74 1.03
CA SER A 74 -16.46 22.35 0.03
C SER A 74 -16.68 21.41 -1.14
N PRO A 75 -17.93 21.00 -1.44
CA PRO A 75 -18.22 20.10 -2.56
C PRO A 75 -17.76 20.67 -3.90
N ALA A 76 -17.95 21.97 -4.14
CA ALA A 76 -17.54 22.61 -5.39
C ALA A 76 -16.02 22.60 -5.57
N ARG A 77 -15.26 22.87 -4.50
CA ARG A 77 -13.79 22.81 -4.57
C ARG A 77 -13.27 21.37 -4.72
N SER A 78 -13.87 20.44 -4.00
CA SER A 78 -13.53 19.01 -4.07
C SER A 78 -13.71 18.49 -5.50
N MET A 79 -14.81 18.84 -6.17
CA MET A 79 -15.02 18.50 -7.58
C MET A 79 -14.03 19.17 -8.53
N ALA A 80 -13.66 20.43 -8.29
CA ALA A 80 -12.64 21.10 -9.10
C ALA A 80 -11.25 20.46 -8.96
N GLN A 81 -10.89 20.03 -7.74
CA GLN A 81 -9.66 19.28 -7.46
C GLN A 81 -9.67 17.93 -8.15
N LEU A 82 -10.77 17.17 -8.01
CA LEU A 82 -10.93 15.89 -8.68
C LEU A 82 -10.78 16.05 -10.19
N ARG A 83 -11.41 17.06 -10.79
CA ARG A 83 -11.31 17.29 -12.24
C ARG A 83 -9.89 17.57 -12.69
N ARG A 84 -9.13 18.40 -11.95
CA ARG A 84 -7.71 18.62 -12.24
C ARG A 84 -6.88 17.33 -12.18
N ILE A 85 -7.14 16.48 -11.19
CA ILE A 85 -6.44 15.20 -11.04
C ILE A 85 -6.72 14.31 -12.25
N VAL A 86 -7.99 14.19 -12.65
CA VAL A 86 -8.38 13.41 -13.84
C VAL A 86 -7.81 13.99 -15.13
N ASP A 87 -7.82 15.33 -15.28
CA ASP A 87 -7.29 16.03 -16.45
C ASP A 87 -5.76 15.85 -16.60
N ALA A 88 -5.04 15.62 -15.49
CA ALA A 88 -3.61 15.30 -15.50
C ALA A 88 -3.31 13.87 -16.00
N GLY A 89 -4.33 13.02 -16.11
CA GLY A 89 -4.25 11.64 -16.58
C GLY A 89 -4.53 10.62 -15.48
N LEU A 90 -5.01 9.45 -15.89
CA LEU A 90 -5.28 8.32 -15.00
C LEU A 90 -4.21 7.23 -15.16
N PRO A 91 -3.75 6.60 -14.07
CA PRO A 91 -2.75 5.55 -14.11
C PRO A 91 -3.28 4.31 -14.83
N ALA A 92 -2.39 3.59 -15.51
CA ALA A 92 -2.76 2.40 -16.26
C ALA A 92 -3.28 1.27 -15.38
N ALA A 93 -2.84 1.24 -14.11
CA ALA A 93 -3.29 0.32 -13.06
C ALA A 93 -4.77 0.52 -12.66
N LEU A 94 -5.38 1.65 -13.00
CA LEU A 94 -6.80 1.87 -12.77
C LEU A 94 -7.62 0.95 -13.71
N PRO A 95 -8.52 0.10 -13.18
CA PRO A 95 -9.35 -0.77 -14.02
C PRO A 95 -10.09 0.01 -15.10
N ALA A 96 -10.22 -0.56 -16.31
CA ALA A 96 -10.87 0.14 -17.42
C ALA A 96 -12.29 0.60 -17.08
N ALA A 97 -13.05 -0.20 -16.32
CA ALA A 97 -14.39 0.15 -15.84
C ALA A 97 -14.42 1.44 -14.99
N ASP A 98 -13.32 1.77 -14.31
CA ASP A 98 -13.19 2.94 -13.46
C ASP A 98 -12.79 4.21 -14.25
N ARG A 99 -12.37 4.06 -15.51
CA ARG A 99 -11.97 5.17 -16.40
C ARG A 99 -13.12 5.72 -17.24
N VAL A 100 -14.23 5.01 -17.32
CA VAL A 100 -15.37 5.32 -18.23
C VAL A 100 -16.64 5.76 -17.49
N ALA A 101 -16.61 5.81 -16.15
CA ALA A 101 -17.72 6.23 -15.30
C ALA A 101 -17.66 7.74 -15.00
#